data_AF-A0A653WQZ7-F1
#
_entry.id   AF-A0A653WQZ7-F1
#
_cell.length_a   1.000
_cell.length_b   1.000
_cell.length_c   1.000
_cell.angle_alpha   90.00
_cell.angle_beta   90.00
_cell.angle_gamma   90.00
#
_symmetry.space_group_name_H-M   'P 1'
#
loop_
_entity.id
_entity.type
_entity.pdbx_description
1 polymer ?
#
loop_
_entity_poly.entity_id
_entity_poly.type
_entity_poly.pdbx_seq_one_letter_code
_entity_poly.pdbx_strand_id
1 'polypeptide(L)'
;MTTNPAVENGAPVPKLTRMELVYQLEGQDPATAVIHNRSLIAWDETRGVRKWGTSQESPFLFQTFILWHHLHRTGQYPSDFNTFRDVCIGCEAVDDEDGEPLEVPVDPTQPTVTPDLSSPLE
;
A
#
# COMPACT_ATOMS: atom_id res chain seq x y z
N MET A 1 -21.18 -43.45 21.71
CA MET A 1 -20.06 -42.77 22.38
C MET A 1 -18.87 -42.85 21.43
N THR A 2 -18.32 -41.82 20.82
CA THR A 2 -18.48 -40.37 20.93
C THR A 2 -18.03 -39.78 19.60
N THR A 3 -18.86 -38.94 18.99
CA THR A 3 -18.50 -38.09 17.85
C THR A 3 -17.53 -37.01 18.32
N ASN A 4 -16.38 -36.89 17.67
CA ASN A 4 -15.56 -35.68 17.76
C ASN A 4 -16.09 -34.69 16.71
N PRO A 5 -16.70 -33.56 17.10
CA PRO A 5 -16.86 -32.46 16.16
C PRO A 5 -15.47 -31.84 15.95
N ALA A 6 -14.99 -31.89 14.71
CA ALA A 6 -13.85 -31.10 14.27
C ALA A 6 -14.22 -29.63 14.48
N VAL A 7 -13.43 -28.94 15.30
CA VAL A 7 -13.52 -27.49 15.45
C VAL A 7 -12.98 -26.88 14.16
N GLU A 8 -13.87 -26.65 13.21
CA GLU A 8 -13.60 -25.89 11.99
C GLU A 8 -13.59 -24.40 12.34
N ASN A 9 -12.62 -23.98 13.16
CA ASN A 9 -12.23 -22.58 13.24
C ASN A 9 -11.21 -22.32 12.13
N GLY A 10 -11.69 -22.35 10.89
CA GLY A 10 -10.98 -21.75 9.77
C GLY A 10 -10.90 -20.26 10.04
N ALA A 11 -9.85 -19.82 10.75
CA ALA A 11 -9.49 -18.42 10.80
C ALA A 11 -9.53 -17.89 9.36
N PRO A 12 -10.17 -16.74 9.09
CA PRO A 12 -10.22 -16.23 7.72
C PRO A 12 -8.79 -16.17 7.22
N VAL A 13 -8.51 -16.95 6.16
CA VAL A 13 -7.24 -16.83 5.43
C VAL A 13 -7.18 -15.36 5.08
N PRO A 14 -6.16 -14.61 5.57
CA PRO A 14 -6.04 -13.21 5.23
C PRO A 14 -5.99 -13.16 3.71
N LYS A 15 -7.07 -12.65 3.10
CA LYS A 15 -7.03 -12.33 1.68
C LYS A 15 -5.85 -11.39 1.55
N LEU A 16 -4.96 -11.69 0.61
CA LEU A 16 -3.87 -10.79 0.26
C LEU A 16 -4.51 -9.59 -0.47
N THR A 17 -5.31 -8.81 0.27
CA THR A 17 -6.00 -7.64 -0.26
C THR A 17 -4.91 -6.62 -0.52
N ARG A 18 -4.98 -6.05 -1.72
CA ARG A 18 -4.04 -5.05 -2.17
C ARG A 18 -4.23 -3.83 -1.27
N MET A 19 -3.22 -3.48 -0.49
CA MET A 19 -3.30 -2.33 0.41
C MET A 19 -3.11 -1.05 -0.40
N GLU A 20 -4.12 -0.19 -0.41
CA GLU A 20 -4.06 1.13 -1.03
C GLU A 20 -3.92 2.18 0.07
N LEU A 21 -2.98 3.12 -0.12
CA LEU A 21 -2.74 4.23 0.79
C LEU A 21 -3.00 5.54 0.07
N VAL A 22 -3.83 6.40 0.64
CA VAL A 22 -3.92 7.81 0.26
C VAL A 22 -2.88 8.56 1.07
N TYR A 23 -2.12 9.44 0.40
CA TYR A 23 -1.05 10.18 1.01
C TYR A 23 -0.98 11.62 0.52
N GLN A 24 -0.40 12.48 1.34
CA GLN A 24 -0.15 13.87 1.01
C GLN A 24 1.27 14.26 1.41
N LEU A 25 2.02 14.80 0.45
CA LEU A 25 3.35 15.38 0.68
C LEU A 25 3.25 16.90 0.74
N GLU A 26 4.19 17.52 1.44
CA GLU A 26 4.26 18.98 1.55
C GLU A 26 4.38 19.64 0.18
N GLY A 27 3.46 20.57 -0.10
CA GLY A 27 3.42 21.30 -1.37
C GLY A 27 2.90 20.49 -2.56
N GLN A 28 2.32 19.30 -2.34
CA GLN A 28 1.71 18.46 -3.38
C GLN A 28 0.24 18.17 -3.07
N ASP A 29 -0.53 17.93 -4.13
CA ASP A 29 -1.89 17.44 -4.03
C ASP A 29 -1.91 16.00 -3.48
N PRO A 30 -2.96 15.60 -2.76
CA PRO A 30 -3.12 14.22 -2.31
C PRO A 30 -3.10 13.22 -3.47
N ALA A 31 -2.46 12.07 -3.25
CA ALA A 31 -2.33 11.01 -4.24
C ALA A 31 -2.53 9.63 -3.60
N THR A 32 -2.74 8.61 -4.44
CA THR A 32 -2.94 7.23 -4.00
C THR A 32 -1.78 6.36 -4.45
N ALA A 33 -1.29 5.50 -3.55
CA ALA A 33 -0.25 4.52 -3.83
C ALA A 33 -0.75 3.12 -3.50
N VAL A 34 -0.49 2.20 -4.43
CA VAL A 34 -0.87 0.80 -4.26
C VAL A 34 0.31 0.00 -3.74
N ILE A 35 0.25 -0.39 -2.46
CA ILE A 35 1.35 -1.02 -1.76
C ILE A 35 1.48 -2.48 -2.15
N HIS A 36 2.71 -2.87 -2.51
CA HIS A 36 3.04 -4.24 -2.90
C HIS A 36 3.73 -4.97 -1.76
N ASN A 37 3.64 -6.31 -1.77
CA ASN A 37 4.19 -7.19 -0.74
C ASN A 37 5.69 -6.93 -0.43
N ARG A 38 6.47 -6.49 -1.43
CA ARG A 38 7.88 -6.14 -1.22
C ARG A 38 8.09 -5.04 -0.17
N SER A 39 7.18 -4.07 -0.07
CA SER A 39 7.25 -3.03 0.97
C SER A 39 6.88 -3.56 2.35
N LEU A 40 5.95 -4.53 2.42
CA LEU A 40 5.59 -5.19 3.67
C LEU A 40 6.76 -6.04 4.21
N ILE A 41 7.44 -6.79 3.33
CA ILE A 41 8.63 -7.56 3.69
C ILE A 41 9.76 -6.63 4.16
N ALA A 42 10.00 -5.52 3.43
CA ALA A 42 11.02 -4.55 3.83
C ALA A 42 10.75 -3.95 5.21
N TRP A 43 9.47 -3.75 5.57
CA TRP A 43 9.09 -3.33 6.93
C TRP A 43 9.47 -4.40 7.96
N ASP A 44 9.12 -5.66 7.74
CA ASP A 44 9.43 -6.75 8.68
C ASP A 44 10.94 -6.92 8.90
N GLU A 45 11.74 -6.80 7.83
CA GLU A 45 13.21 -6.84 7.92
C GLU A 45 13.77 -5.62 8.68
N THR A 46 13.23 -4.43 8.39
CA THR A 46 13.74 -3.17 8.95
C THR A 46 13.35 -2.98 10.42
N ARG A 47 12.11 -3.30 10.80
CA ARG A 47 11.60 -3.06 12.15
C ARG A 47 12.38 -3.84 13.20
N GLY A 48 12.82 -5.07 12.88
CA GLY A 48 13.63 -5.89 13.78
C GLY A 48 15.00 -5.27 14.02
N VAL A 49 15.66 -4.77 12.97
CA VAL A 49 16.98 -4.12 13.06
C VAL A 49 16.89 -2.78 13.79
N ARG A 50 15.86 -1.97 13.48
CA ARG A 50 15.67 -0.64 14.06
C ARG A 50 14.94 -0.62 15.40
N LYS A 51 14.55 -1.80 15.91
CA LYS A 51 13.78 -1.97 17.15
C LYS A 51 12.49 -1.14 17.14
N TRP A 52 11.84 -1.07 15.99
CA TRP A 52 10.55 -0.42 15.86
C TRP A 52 9.44 -1.32 16.39
N GLY A 53 8.35 -0.71 16.84
CA GLY A 53 7.14 -1.43 17.23
C GLY A 53 6.54 -2.21 16.06
N THR A 54 5.63 -3.13 16.38
CA THR A 54 4.79 -3.80 15.39
C THR A 54 3.87 -2.81 14.67
N SER A 55 3.25 -3.22 13.56
CA SER A 55 2.30 -2.38 12.84
C SER A 55 1.10 -1.95 13.68
N GLN A 56 0.75 -2.70 14.73
CA GLN A 56 -0.32 -2.35 15.68
C GLN A 56 0.15 -1.33 16.73
N GLU A 57 1.41 -1.43 17.17
CA GLU A 57 1.99 -0.52 18.17
C GLU A 57 2.42 0.82 17.57
N SER A 58 2.77 0.83 16.28
CA SER A 58 3.25 2.02 15.57
C SER A 58 2.64 2.11 14.17
N PRO A 59 1.30 2.25 14.07
CA PRO A 59 0.58 2.20 12.78
C PRO A 59 1.01 3.30 11.82
N PHE A 60 1.19 4.53 12.30
CA PHE A 60 1.63 5.64 11.47
C PHE A 60 3.03 5.43 10.90
N LEU A 61 3.98 4.99 11.74
CA LEU A 61 5.35 4.71 11.29
C LEU A 61 5.38 3.57 10.26
N PHE A 62 4.56 2.54 10.47
CA PHE A 62 4.39 1.44 9.53
C PHE A 62 3.90 1.95 8.17
N GLN A 63 2.79 2.69 8.14
CA GLN A 63 2.18 3.24 6.92
C GLN A 63 3.14 4.18 6.17
N THR A 64 3.78 5.12 6.87
CA THR A 64 4.76 6.04 6.27
C THR A 64 5.95 5.28 5.68
N PHE A 65 6.44 4.22 6.34
CA PHE A 65 7.57 3.45 5.84
C PHE A 65 7.23 2.66 4.59
N ILE A 66 6.11 1.93 4.58
CA ILE A 66 5.74 1.10 3.42
C ILE A 66 5.41 1.96 2.19
N LEU A 67 4.85 3.15 2.41
CA LEU A 67 4.64 4.18 1.39
C LEU A 67 5.97 4.70 0.84
N TRP A 68 6.86 5.18 1.71
CA TRP A 68 8.20 5.64 1.31
C TRP A 68 8.94 4.58 0.50
N HIS A 69 8.99 3.35 1.02
CA HIS A 69 9.69 2.25 0.38
C HIS A 69 9.09 1.94 -1.01
N HIS A 70 7.76 2.01 -1.13
CA HIS A 70 7.10 1.86 -2.43
C HIS A 70 7.55 2.95 -3.40
N LEU A 71 7.39 4.23 -3.04
CA LEU A 71 7.69 5.39 -3.88
C LEU A 71 9.18 5.48 -4.25
N HIS A 72 10.06 5.16 -3.30
CA HIS A 72 11.50 5.13 -3.53
C HIS A 72 11.88 4.05 -4.53
N ARG A 73 11.34 2.85 -4.40
CA ARG A 73 11.61 1.74 -5.33
C ARG A 73 11.02 1.99 -6.72
N THR A 74 9.89 2.68 -6.84
CA THR A 74 9.30 3.04 -8.14
C THR A 74 9.93 4.28 -8.76
N GLY A 75 10.89 4.93 -8.07
CA GLY A 75 11.56 6.14 -8.54
C GLY A 75 10.72 7.41 -8.43
N GLN A 76 9.53 7.34 -7.82
CA GLN A 76 8.65 8.49 -7.60
C GLN A 76 9.15 9.40 -6.48
N TYR A 77 9.90 8.86 -5.51
CA TYR A 77 10.49 9.64 -4.43
C TYR A 77 11.92 9.16 -4.09
N PRO A 78 12.98 9.77 -4.65
CA PRO A 78 14.35 9.25 -4.55
C PRO A 78 15.05 9.57 -3.21
N SER A 79 14.47 10.38 -2.34
CA SER A 79 15.12 10.78 -1.09
C SER A 79 14.97 9.71 0.01
N ASP A 80 15.80 9.81 1.05
CA ASP A 80 15.81 8.87 2.16
C ASP A 80 14.56 8.95 3.05
N PHE A 81 14.39 7.95 3.91
CA PHE A 81 13.22 7.84 4.78
C PHE A 81 13.07 9.00 5.77
N ASN A 82 14.17 9.56 6.29
CA ASN A 82 14.07 10.67 7.25
C ASN A 82 13.61 11.94 6.55
N THR A 83 14.08 12.18 5.32
CA THR A 83 13.55 13.29 4.51
C THR A 83 12.07 13.07 4.19
N PHE A 84 11.69 11.84 3.81
CA PHE A 84 10.31 11.53 3.49
C PHE A 84 9.35 11.75 4.66
N ARG A 85 9.69 11.26 5.87
CA ARG A 85 8.81 11.41 7.04
C ARG A 85 8.60 12.89 7.40
N ASP A 86 9.56 13.76 7.10
CA ASP A 86 9.50 15.17 7.48
C ASP A 86 8.57 15.95 6.52
N VAL A 87 8.41 15.48 5.27
CA VAL A 87 7.51 16.08 4.27
C VAL A 87 6.16 15.36 4.13
N CYS A 88 6.01 14.17 4.69
CA CYS A 88 4.77 13.39 4.63
C CYS A 88 3.74 13.97 5.62
N ILE A 89 2.76 14.70 5.09
CA ILE A 89 1.70 15.34 5.89
C ILE A 89 0.66 14.32 6.36
N GLY A 90 0.27 13.41 5.47
CA GLY A 90 -0.77 12.42 5.74
C GLY A 90 -0.54 11.13 4.98
N CYS A 91 -0.95 10.01 5.58
CA CYS A 91 -0.86 8.68 5.00
C CYS A 91 -1.90 7.78 5.68
N GLU A 92 -2.92 7.37 4.95
CA GLU A 92 -4.07 6.62 5.48
C GLU A 92 -4.41 5.45 4.55
N ALA A 93 -4.83 4.33 5.12
CA ALA A 93 -5.31 3.21 4.33
C ALA A 93 -6.73 3.47 3.85
N VAL A 94 -7.00 3.12 2.59
CA VAL A 94 -8.37 3.11 2.07
C VAL A 94 -9.06 1.87 2.64
N ASP A 95 -10.03 2.05 3.53
CA ASP A 95 -10.90 0.97 3.97
C ASP A 95 -11.94 0.71 2.86
N ASP A 96 -11.97 -0.53 2.35
CA ASP A 96 -12.94 -0.98 1.33
C ASP A 96 -14.41 -0.97 1.84
N GLU A 97 -14.70 -0.55 3.08
CA GLU A 97 -16.03 -0.65 3.70
C GLU A 97 -16.96 0.56 3.52
N ASP A 98 -16.46 1.72 3.05
CA ASP A 98 -17.32 2.88 2.71
C ASP A 98 -16.99 3.37 1.30
N GLY A 99 -17.78 2.89 0.34
CA GLY A 99 -17.68 3.24 -1.06
C GLY A 99 -18.14 4.66 -1.32
N GLU A 100 -17.25 5.63 -1.18
CA GLU A 100 -17.27 6.87 -1.96
C GLU A 100 -15.84 7.08 -2.50
N PRO A 101 -15.60 6.82 -3.80
CA PRO A 101 -14.28 7.06 -4.37
C PRO A 101 -13.98 8.56 -4.25
N LEU A 102 -12.94 8.91 -3.50
CA LEU A 102 -12.37 10.24 -3.56
C LEU A 102 -11.98 10.49 -5.01
N GLU A 103 -12.66 11.43 -5.67
CA GLU A 103 -12.34 11.90 -7.01
C GLU A 103 -10.94 12.54 -6.97
N VAL A 104 -9.90 11.71 -7.09
CA VAL A 104 -8.58 12.21 -7.45
C VAL A 104 -8.70 12.78 -8.87
N PRO A 105 -8.29 14.04 -9.11
CA PRO A 105 -8.27 14.58 -10.46
C PRO A 105 -7.27 13.77 -11.27
N VAL A 106 -7.77 12.80 -12.04
CA VAL A 106 -7.04 12.15 -13.11
C VAL A 106 -6.71 13.23 -14.14
N ASP A 107 -5.43 13.59 -14.22
CA ASP A 107 -4.94 14.47 -15.27
C ASP A 107 -5.21 13.79 -16.63
N PRO A 108 -6.03 14.41 -17.52
CA PRO A 108 -6.48 13.77 -18.75
C PRO A 108 -5.41 13.71 -19.86
N THR A 109 -4.15 14.08 -19.60
CA THR A 109 -3.12 14.10 -20.65
C THR A 109 -2.32 12.80 -20.81
N GLN A 110 -2.56 11.77 -19.99
CA GLN A 110 -1.93 10.47 -20.23
C GLN A 110 -2.65 9.71 -21.35
N PRO A 111 -2.00 9.39 -22.48
CA PRO A 111 -2.63 8.58 -23.52
C PRO A 111 -2.88 7.17 -22.98
N THR A 112 -4.15 6.78 -22.91
CA THR A 112 -4.58 5.40 -22.69
C THR A 112 -3.98 4.53 -23.78
N VAL A 113 -2.92 3.79 -23.43
CA VAL A 113 -2.39 2.72 -24.28
C VAL A 113 -3.35 1.54 -24.13
N THR A 114 -4.38 1.51 -24.97
CA THR A 114 -5.19 0.31 -25.16
C THR A 114 -4.31 -0.75 -25.82
N PRO A 115 -4.04 -1.92 -25.20
CA PRO A 115 -3.42 -3.00 -25.93
C PRO A 115 -4.43 -3.55 -26.94
N ASP A 116 -4.27 -3.16 -28.19
CA ASP A 116 -4.98 -3.74 -29.33
C ASP A 116 -4.50 -5.20 -29.50
N LEU A 117 -5.32 -6.14 -29.02
CA LEU A 117 -5.17 -7.56 -29.34
C LEU A 117 -5.84 -7.82 -30.69
N SER A 118 -5.25 -7.29 -31.76
CA SER A 118 -5.62 -7.66 -33.12
C SER A 118 -4.34 -7.84 -33.96
N SER A 119 -3.69 -8.99 -33.79
CA SER A 119 -2.78 -9.48 -34.82
C SER A 119 -3.56 -10.38 -35.78
N PRO A 120 -3.65 -10.03 -37.08
CA PRO A 120 -4.06 -10.97 -38.11
C PRO A 120 -2.89 -11.92 -38.39
N LEU A 121 -3.13 -13.23 -38.29
CA LEU A 121 -2.24 -14.24 -38.87
C LEU A 121 -2.70 -14.47 -40.32
N GLU A 122 -1.90 -13.98 -41.26
CA GLU A 122 -1.78 -14.58 -42.61
C GLU A 122 -0.94 -15.86 -42.55
#